data_AF-A0A1M4ZQF3-F1
#
_entry.id   AF-A0A1M4ZQF3-F1
#
_cell.length_a   1.000
_cell.length_b   1.000
_cell.length_c   1.000
_cell.angle_alpha   90.00
_cell.angle_beta   90.00
_cell.angle_gamma   90.00
#
_symmetry.space_group_name_H-M   'P 1'
#
loop_
_entity.id
_entity.type
_entity.pdbx_description
1 polymer ?
#
loop_
_entity_poly.entity_id
_entity_poly.type
_entity_poly.pdbx_seq_one_letter_code
_entity_poly.pdbx_strand_id
1 'polypeptide(L)'
;MKIFRIVALSSVFILGLNSCKKEPENKWKVEVKNPAEKVEIIDISKKFYDQNFPLTQFKSEFPWFQGTVSDADFGKRRADQEEIKIYKEAIAKIDEKKLQTDLQDLFSHIKYYFPAFKSPKVYLFSSALQMVQDPIFYDPKGNLLFVDVTGFMGEGNPNYKGLEMYFQKSMNPNNIVPKIAQIFAEGFVKESPDHQKFIDMIILNGKIMILKDAFLPTYPDYLKMNYTQKQYEWTVANEANIWNYFVENNIIFGDDHRLEDRFIAPGPFSKFYTEIDNESSPQVGIFTGWQICKAYLNQKPDIKLQDFLNTDATVIFNQSGYKPKL
;
A
#
# COMPACT_ATOMS: atom_id res chain seq x y z
N MET A 1 -75.23 25.27 10.83
CA MET A 1 -74.78 25.29 9.42
C MET A 1 -73.74 26.41 9.29
N LYS A 2 -72.45 26.11 9.46
CA LYS A 2 -71.46 25.99 8.37
C LYS A 2 -71.62 27.06 7.29
N ILE A 3 -70.69 28.01 7.20
CA ILE A 3 -70.01 28.45 5.96
C ILE A 3 -68.70 29.17 6.33
N PHE A 4 -67.63 28.69 5.72
CA PHE A 4 -66.24 29.14 5.71
C PHE A 4 -66.04 30.45 4.91
N ARG A 5 -64.99 31.21 5.24
CA ARG A 5 -64.06 31.94 4.32
C ARG A 5 -63.01 32.69 5.18
N ILE A 6 -61.92 32.03 5.57
CA ILE A 6 -60.58 32.08 4.94
C ILE A 6 -60.08 33.52 4.77
N VAL A 7 -59.28 33.98 5.74
CA VAL A 7 -58.30 35.06 5.58
C VAL A 7 -56.93 34.47 5.92
N ALA A 8 -56.03 34.63 4.96
CA ALA A 8 -54.68 34.13 4.95
C ALA A 8 -53.81 34.77 6.03
N LEU A 9 -53.08 33.95 6.78
CA LEU A 9 -51.80 34.34 7.35
C LEU A 9 -50.79 33.23 7.02
N SER A 10 -50.03 33.47 5.96
CA SER A 10 -48.89 32.65 5.56
C SER A 10 -47.77 32.82 6.58
N SER A 11 -47.74 31.95 7.57
CA SER A 11 -46.58 31.78 8.45
C SER A 11 -45.48 31.07 7.65
N VAL A 12 -44.47 31.84 7.30
CA VAL A 12 -43.22 31.44 6.68
C VAL A 12 -42.56 30.36 7.55
N PHE A 13 -42.68 29.10 7.11
CA PHE A 13 -41.90 27.99 7.65
C PHE A 13 -40.67 27.84 6.76
N ILE A 14 -39.62 28.61 7.05
CA ILE A 14 -38.28 28.34 6.52
C ILE A 14 -37.78 27.11 7.26
N LEU A 15 -38.13 25.92 6.74
CA LEU A 15 -37.40 24.71 7.06
C LEU A 15 -36.01 24.88 6.48
N GLY A 16 -35.02 25.03 7.36
CA GLY A 16 -33.62 24.97 7.00
C GLY A 16 -33.35 23.69 6.23
N LEU A 17 -33.00 23.84 4.95
CA LEU A 17 -32.35 22.79 4.18
C LEU A 17 -30.98 22.57 4.83
N ASN A 18 -30.94 21.69 5.82
CA ASN A 18 -29.71 21.02 6.22
C ASN A 18 -29.23 20.26 4.99
N SER A 19 -28.36 20.90 4.23
CA SER A 19 -27.48 20.25 3.27
C SER A 19 -26.57 19.34 4.08
N CYS A 20 -27.07 18.15 4.42
CA CYS A 20 -26.22 16.99 4.65
C CYS A 20 -25.44 16.82 3.35
N LYS A 21 -24.24 17.40 3.29
CA LYS A 21 -23.20 16.93 2.40
C LYS A 21 -23.01 15.47 2.77
N LYS A 22 -23.71 14.56 2.07
CA LYS A 22 -23.34 13.15 2.05
C LYS A 22 -21.87 13.17 1.68
N GLU A 23 -21.00 12.72 2.57
CA GLU A 23 -19.63 12.45 2.14
C GLU A 23 -19.71 11.59 0.88
N PRO A 24 -18.93 11.91 -0.16
CA PRO A 24 -18.95 11.10 -1.36
C PRO A 24 -18.64 9.67 -0.94
N GLU A 25 -19.60 8.79 -1.16
CA GLU A 25 -19.47 7.37 -0.88
C GLU A 25 -18.16 6.89 -1.52
N ASN A 26 -17.30 6.21 -0.76
CA ASN A 26 -16.00 5.77 -1.27
C ASN A 26 -16.25 4.89 -2.51
N LYS A 27 -15.95 5.42 -3.70
CA LYS A 27 -16.26 4.78 -4.99
C LYS A 27 -15.56 3.42 -5.17
N TRP A 28 -14.55 3.13 -4.36
CA TRP A 28 -13.82 1.88 -4.37
C TRP A 28 -14.49 0.79 -3.53
N LYS A 29 -15.48 1.13 -2.68
CA LYS A 29 -16.31 0.15 -1.96
C LYS A 29 -17.34 -0.46 -2.91
N VAL A 30 -16.86 -1.33 -3.79
CA VAL A 30 -17.68 -2.04 -4.77
C VAL A 30 -18.18 -3.36 -4.20
N GLU A 31 -19.36 -3.81 -4.65
CA GLU A 31 -19.85 -5.15 -4.35
C GLU A 31 -19.16 -6.17 -5.26
N VAL A 32 -18.26 -6.99 -4.69
CA VAL A 32 -17.59 -8.06 -5.42
C VAL A 32 -18.50 -9.30 -5.51
N LYS A 33 -19.28 -9.40 -6.59
CA LYS A 33 -20.23 -10.51 -6.81
C LYS A 33 -19.55 -11.88 -6.95
N ASN A 34 -18.35 -11.91 -7.53
CA ASN A 34 -17.58 -13.13 -7.78
C ASN A 34 -16.23 -13.02 -7.06
N PRO A 35 -16.16 -13.38 -5.76
CA PRO A 35 -14.92 -13.30 -5.01
C PRO A 35 -13.85 -14.21 -5.62
N ALA A 36 -12.59 -13.89 -5.32
CA ALA A 36 -11.47 -14.75 -5.60
C ALA A 36 -11.61 -16.08 -4.83
N GLU A 37 -10.93 -17.10 -5.35
CA GLU A 37 -10.80 -18.38 -4.67
C GLU A 37 -10.21 -18.19 -3.27
N LYS A 38 -10.59 -19.08 -2.36
CA LYS A 38 -10.06 -19.07 -1.00
C LYS A 38 -8.53 -19.19 -1.07
N VAL A 39 -7.84 -18.27 -0.41
CA VAL A 39 -6.38 -18.26 -0.35
C VAL A 39 -5.94 -19.43 0.54
N GLU A 40 -5.05 -20.28 0.03
CA GLU A 40 -4.33 -21.25 0.83
C GLU A 40 -2.98 -20.66 1.21
N ILE A 41 -2.71 -20.57 2.51
CA ILE A 41 -1.44 -20.12 3.05
C ILE A 41 -0.65 -21.35 3.50
N ILE A 42 0.58 -21.47 3.01
CA ILE A 42 1.49 -22.55 3.38
C ILE A 42 2.67 -21.96 4.17
N ASP A 43 2.76 -22.27 5.45
CA ASP A 43 3.96 -21.97 6.25
C ASP A 43 5.06 -23.00 5.95
N ILE A 44 6.00 -22.62 5.09
CA ILE A 44 7.16 -23.42 4.71
C ILE A 44 8.07 -23.60 5.93
N SER A 45 8.31 -22.53 6.69
CA SER A 45 9.24 -22.54 7.81
C SER A 45 8.79 -23.43 8.95
N LYS A 46 7.47 -23.61 9.14
CA LYS A 46 6.92 -24.60 10.07
C LYS A 46 7.44 -26.00 9.79
N LYS A 47 7.42 -26.43 8.52
CA LYS A 47 7.96 -27.73 8.08
C LYS A 47 9.48 -27.74 8.07
N PHE A 48 10.09 -26.64 7.63
CA PHE A 48 11.54 -26.52 7.55
C PHE A 48 12.19 -26.69 8.93
N TYR A 49 11.63 -26.12 9.99
CA TYR A 49 12.22 -26.16 11.33
C TYR A 49 11.77 -27.35 12.21
N ASP A 50 10.72 -28.10 11.82
CA ASP A 50 10.26 -29.29 12.57
C ASP A 50 11.22 -30.47 12.36
N GLN A 51 12.14 -30.73 13.30
CA GLN A 51 13.17 -31.79 13.19
C GLN A 51 12.63 -33.20 12.88
N ASN A 52 11.35 -33.47 13.11
CA ASN A 52 10.74 -34.76 12.78
C ASN A 52 10.36 -34.88 11.30
N PHE A 53 10.29 -33.77 10.57
CA PHE A 53 9.92 -33.72 9.16
C PHE A 53 11.13 -34.07 8.26
N PRO A 54 11.11 -35.16 7.48
CA PRO A 54 12.27 -35.59 6.70
C PRO A 54 12.73 -34.54 5.70
N LEU A 55 14.04 -34.26 5.65
CA LEU A 55 14.59 -33.27 4.72
C LEU A 55 14.37 -33.65 3.25
N THR A 56 14.39 -34.95 2.94
CA THR A 56 14.07 -35.47 1.61
C THR A 56 12.63 -35.17 1.21
N GLN A 57 11.68 -35.32 2.14
CA GLN A 57 10.28 -34.97 1.91
C GLN A 57 10.12 -33.46 1.72
N PHE A 58 10.77 -32.64 2.55
CA PHE A 58 10.76 -31.18 2.41
C PHE A 58 11.22 -30.74 1.02
N LYS A 59 12.35 -31.26 0.56
CA LYS A 59 12.88 -30.95 -0.78
C LYS A 59 11.97 -31.42 -1.91
N SER A 60 11.24 -32.52 -1.72
CA SER A 60 10.26 -32.98 -2.69
C SER A 60 9.04 -32.05 -2.78
N GLU A 61 8.59 -31.49 -1.64
CA GLU A 61 7.47 -30.56 -1.60
C GLU A 61 7.85 -29.15 -2.08
N PHE A 62 9.07 -28.71 -1.76
CA PHE A 62 9.59 -27.36 -2.07
C PHE A 62 10.97 -27.41 -2.76
N PRO A 63 11.07 -27.97 -3.97
CA PRO A 63 12.36 -28.21 -4.64
C PRO A 63 13.14 -26.92 -4.97
N TRP A 64 12.46 -25.78 -5.06
CA TRP A 64 13.03 -24.47 -5.32
C TRP A 64 13.50 -23.73 -4.06
N PHE A 65 13.10 -24.15 -2.85
CA PHE A 65 13.35 -23.38 -1.62
C PHE A 65 14.82 -23.38 -1.19
N GLN A 66 15.55 -24.47 -1.43
CA GLN A 66 16.98 -24.55 -1.10
C GLN A 66 17.85 -23.66 -2.01
N GLY A 67 17.41 -23.40 -3.24
CA GLY A 67 18.17 -22.62 -4.22
C GLY A 67 19.57 -23.20 -4.46
N THR A 68 20.60 -22.37 -4.22
CA THR A 68 22.02 -22.72 -4.40
C THR A 68 22.71 -23.16 -3.10
N VAL A 69 22.00 -23.21 -1.97
CA VAL A 69 22.55 -23.59 -0.67
C VAL A 69 22.94 -25.07 -0.66
N SER A 70 24.09 -25.42 -0.07
CA SER A 70 24.55 -26.81 0.02
C SER A 70 23.66 -27.63 0.98
N ASP A 71 23.56 -28.95 0.78
CA ASP A 71 22.81 -29.84 1.69
C ASP A 71 23.32 -29.76 3.14
N ALA A 72 24.63 -29.62 3.30
CA ALA A 72 25.27 -29.50 4.60
C ALA A 72 24.84 -28.21 5.32
N ASP A 73 24.87 -27.08 4.63
CA ASP A 73 24.50 -25.80 5.23
C ASP A 73 22.99 -25.68 5.43
N PHE A 74 22.20 -26.23 4.50
CA PHE A 74 20.74 -26.30 4.64
C PHE A 74 20.34 -27.13 5.88
N GLY A 75 21.04 -28.24 6.14
CA GLY A 75 20.88 -29.04 7.36
C GLY A 75 21.29 -28.29 8.64
N LYS A 76 22.36 -27.50 8.61
CA LYS A 76 22.77 -26.67 9.76
C LYS A 76 21.72 -25.62 10.10
N ARG A 77 21.30 -24.82 9.11
CA ARG A 77 20.30 -23.75 9.28
C ARG A 77 18.99 -24.28 9.83
N ARG A 78 18.57 -25.44 9.31
CA ARG A 78 17.38 -26.15 9.75
C ARG A 78 17.37 -26.48 11.26
N ALA A 79 18.53 -26.71 11.87
CA ALA A 79 18.67 -27.03 13.29
C ALA A 79 19.14 -25.84 14.13
N ASP A 80 19.37 -24.67 13.53
CA ASP A 80 19.86 -23.48 14.20
C ASP A 80 18.82 -22.95 15.19
N GLN A 81 19.18 -22.90 16.47
CA GLN A 81 18.24 -22.53 17.53
C GLN A 81 17.85 -21.04 17.49
N GLU A 82 18.71 -20.16 16.98
CA GLU A 82 18.40 -18.75 16.86
C GLU A 82 17.48 -18.49 15.67
N GLU A 83 17.74 -19.11 14.50
CA GLU A 83 16.82 -19.02 13.34
C GLU A 83 15.41 -19.53 13.71
N ILE A 84 15.33 -20.65 14.45
CA ILE A 84 14.06 -21.21 14.95
C ILE A 84 13.35 -20.24 15.89
N LYS A 85 14.09 -19.62 16.82
CA LYS A 85 13.55 -18.67 17.80
C LYS A 85 12.99 -17.42 17.13
N ILE A 86 13.74 -16.84 16.19
CA ILE A 86 13.30 -15.67 15.40
C ILE A 86 12.03 -16.01 14.62
N TYR A 87 12.01 -17.16 13.93
CA TYR A 87 10.81 -17.62 13.22
C TYR A 87 9.60 -17.75 14.15
N LYS A 88 9.76 -18.40 15.31
CA LYS A 88 8.67 -18.59 16.29
C LYS A 88 8.15 -17.26 16.83
N GLU A 89 9.04 -16.30 17.11
CA GLU A 89 8.64 -14.96 17.52
C GLU A 89 7.83 -14.27 16.43
N ALA A 90 8.31 -14.30 15.19
CA ALA A 90 7.69 -13.64 14.06
C ALA A 90 6.31 -14.23 13.71
N ILE A 91 6.22 -15.56 13.55
CA ILE A 91 4.96 -16.22 13.18
C ILE A 91 3.90 -16.06 14.27
N ALA A 92 4.29 -15.97 15.55
CA ALA A 92 3.35 -15.74 16.65
C ALA A 92 2.66 -14.36 16.61
N LYS A 93 3.18 -13.40 15.83
CA LYS A 93 2.54 -12.09 15.63
C LYS A 93 1.47 -12.10 14.53
N ILE A 94 1.40 -13.16 13.72
CA ILE A 94 0.54 -13.23 12.55
C ILE A 94 -0.68 -14.09 12.86
N ASP A 95 -1.87 -13.48 12.76
CA ASP A 95 -3.13 -14.24 12.71
C ASP A 95 -3.32 -14.76 11.28
N GLU A 96 -2.96 -16.02 11.05
CA GLU A 96 -3.04 -16.67 9.74
C GLU A 96 -4.47 -16.69 9.18
N LYS A 97 -5.50 -16.87 10.03
CA LYS A 97 -6.90 -16.90 9.57
C LYS A 97 -7.37 -15.53 9.12
N LYS A 98 -7.00 -14.49 9.88
CA LYS A 98 -7.26 -13.11 9.49
C LYS A 98 -6.53 -12.78 8.20
N LEU A 99 -5.23 -13.09 8.11
CA LEU A 99 -4.42 -12.85 6.92
C LEU A 99 -5.02 -13.54 5.68
N GLN A 100 -5.46 -14.79 5.80
CA GLN A 100 -6.11 -15.52 4.72
C GLN A 100 -7.38 -14.80 4.22
N THR A 101 -8.18 -14.26 5.14
CA THR A 101 -9.41 -13.53 4.82
C THR A 101 -9.10 -12.20 4.15
N ASP A 102 -8.14 -11.45 4.68
CA ASP A 102 -7.73 -10.16 4.12
C ASP A 102 -7.08 -10.32 2.73
N LEU A 103 -6.31 -11.38 2.51
CA LEU A 103 -5.75 -11.69 1.18
C LEU A 103 -6.82 -12.10 0.19
N GLN A 104 -7.82 -12.86 0.63
CA GLN A 104 -8.96 -13.18 -0.24
C GLN A 104 -9.70 -11.90 -0.66
N ASP A 105 -9.90 -10.96 0.26
CA ASP A 105 -10.53 -9.66 -0.03
C ASP A 105 -9.68 -8.85 -1.03
N LEU A 106 -8.38 -8.71 -0.78
CA LEU A 106 -7.43 -8.06 -1.69
C LEU A 106 -7.48 -8.67 -3.10
N PHE A 107 -7.33 -9.99 -3.21
CA PHE A 107 -7.33 -10.70 -4.50
C PHE A 107 -8.67 -10.62 -5.21
N SER A 108 -9.77 -10.56 -4.47
CA SER A 108 -11.12 -10.35 -5.03
C SER A 108 -11.23 -8.98 -5.69
N HIS A 109 -10.73 -7.92 -5.04
CA HIS A 109 -10.73 -6.57 -5.60
C HIS A 109 -9.76 -6.46 -6.78
N ILE A 110 -8.57 -7.06 -6.71
CA ILE A 110 -7.66 -7.11 -7.86
C ILE A 110 -8.35 -7.79 -9.05
N LYS A 111 -8.97 -8.95 -8.85
CA LYS A 111 -9.71 -9.68 -9.91
C LYS A 111 -10.89 -8.88 -10.47
N TYR A 112 -11.58 -8.11 -9.64
CA TYR A 112 -12.68 -7.25 -10.08
C TYR A 112 -12.20 -6.22 -11.11
N TYR A 113 -11.09 -5.53 -10.84
CA TYR A 113 -10.52 -4.55 -11.76
C TYR A 113 -9.67 -5.19 -12.88
N PHE A 114 -9.11 -6.37 -12.64
CA PHE A 114 -8.25 -7.06 -13.59
C PHE A 114 -8.69 -8.52 -13.73
N PRO A 115 -9.71 -8.83 -14.56
CA PRO A 115 -10.31 -10.17 -14.62
C PRO A 115 -9.37 -11.31 -15.03
N ALA A 116 -8.24 -10.99 -15.68
CA ALA A 116 -7.20 -11.96 -16.03
C ALA A 116 -6.31 -12.35 -14.84
N PHE A 117 -6.41 -11.63 -13.71
CA PHE A 117 -5.68 -11.93 -12.49
C PHE A 117 -6.06 -13.31 -11.94
N LYS A 118 -5.04 -14.06 -11.54
CA LYS A 118 -5.17 -15.34 -10.85
C LYS A 118 -4.56 -15.18 -9.47
N SER A 119 -5.28 -15.58 -8.43
CA SER A 119 -4.75 -15.55 -7.07
C SER A 119 -3.46 -16.39 -7.00
N PRO A 120 -2.37 -15.86 -6.42
CA PRO A 120 -1.15 -16.63 -6.23
C PRO A 120 -1.33 -17.66 -5.11
N LYS A 121 -0.50 -18.70 -5.13
CA LYS A 121 -0.27 -19.51 -3.92
C LYS A 121 0.56 -18.69 -2.95
N VAL A 122 0.17 -18.66 -1.68
CA VAL A 122 0.81 -17.82 -0.66
C VAL A 122 1.64 -18.68 0.26
N TYR A 123 2.91 -18.30 0.43
CA TYR A 123 3.86 -18.98 1.28
C TYR A 123 4.38 -18.04 2.36
N LEU A 124 4.28 -18.49 3.61
CA LEU A 124 4.98 -17.85 4.73
C LEU A 124 6.31 -18.58 4.93
N PHE A 125 7.36 -17.81 5.18
CA PHE A 125 8.67 -18.36 5.52
C PHE A 125 9.44 -17.38 6.41
N SER A 126 10.59 -17.82 6.92
CA SER A 126 11.57 -17.00 7.62
C SER A 126 12.85 -17.02 6.81
N SER A 127 13.35 -15.84 6.45
CA SER A 127 14.68 -15.70 5.85
C SER A 127 15.81 -15.63 6.89
N ALA A 128 15.47 -15.73 8.18
CA ALA A 128 16.35 -15.36 9.29
C ALA A 128 16.90 -13.92 9.13
N LEU A 129 15.99 -12.97 8.87
CA LEU A 129 16.25 -11.53 8.72
C LEU A 129 17.04 -11.12 7.46
N GLN A 130 17.40 -12.04 6.57
CA GLN A 130 18.13 -11.73 5.34
C GLN A 130 17.32 -10.86 4.38
N MET A 131 15.99 -11.01 4.39
CA MET A 131 15.04 -10.24 3.57
C MET A 131 14.24 -9.24 4.39
N VAL A 132 14.73 -8.84 5.57
CA VAL A 132 13.92 -8.09 6.53
C VAL A 132 13.44 -6.72 6.00
N GLN A 133 14.21 -6.06 5.11
CA GLN A 133 13.83 -4.78 4.50
C GLN A 133 12.80 -4.95 3.38
N ASP A 134 12.93 -6.02 2.59
CA ASP A 134 12.05 -6.36 1.46
C ASP A 134 11.44 -7.76 1.66
N PRO A 135 10.52 -7.93 2.64
CA PRO A 135 10.08 -9.24 3.10
C PRO A 135 9.04 -9.88 2.17
N ILE A 136 8.76 -9.32 1.00
CA ILE A 136 7.74 -9.82 0.08
C ILE A 136 8.33 -9.99 -1.30
N PHE A 137 8.18 -11.19 -1.84
CA PHE A 137 8.63 -11.54 -3.17
C PHE A 137 7.50 -12.23 -3.93
N TYR A 138 7.25 -11.82 -5.16
CA TYR A 138 6.27 -12.43 -6.05
C TYR A 138 6.98 -13.00 -7.27
N ASP A 139 6.77 -14.30 -7.55
CA ASP A 139 7.18 -14.95 -8.79
C ASP A 139 5.99 -15.03 -9.75
N PRO A 140 5.94 -14.20 -10.81
CA PRO A 140 4.85 -14.20 -11.78
C PRO A 140 4.79 -15.47 -12.63
N LYS A 141 5.92 -16.17 -12.83
CA LYS A 141 5.97 -17.38 -13.68
C LYS A 141 5.31 -18.56 -12.97
N GLY A 142 5.65 -18.75 -11.70
CA GLY A 142 5.04 -19.77 -10.86
C GLY A 142 3.69 -19.36 -10.25
N ASN A 143 3.34 -18.07 -10.31
CA ASN A 143 2.21 -17.48 -9.59
C ASN A 143 2.29 -17.76 -8.08
N LEU A 144 3.47 -17.50 -7.49
CA LEU A 144 3.81 -17.78 -6.10
C LEU A 144 4.13 -16.47 -5.38
N LEU A 145 3.48 -16.23 -4.24
CA LEU A 145 3.72 -15.08 -3.37
C LEU A 145 4.41 -15.57 -2.10
N PHE A 146 5.57 -15.00 -1.79
CA PHE A 146 6.39 -15.30 -0.64
C PHE A 146 6.37 -14.14 0.33
N VAL A 147 6.09 -14.44 1.60
CA VAL A 147 6.07 -13.47 2.69
C VAL A 147 7.02 -13.95 3.78
N ASP A 148 8.13 -13.23 3.94
CA ASP A 148 9.05 -13.42 5.05
C ASP A 148 8.43 -12.82 6.32
N VAL A 149 8.00 -13.70 7.22
CA VAL A 149 7.33 -13.28 8.46
C VAL A 149 8.25 -12.48 9.36
N THR A 150 9.57 -12.65 9.23
CA THR A 150 10.55 -11.95 10.07
C THR A 150 10.64 -10.46 9.78
N GLY A 151 10.07 -9.97 8.67
CA GLY A 151 9.93 -8.54 8.39
C GLY A 151 8.79 -7.84 9.14
N PHE A 152 7.99 -8.56 9.94
CA PHE A 152 6.73 -8.06 10.50
C PHE A 152 6.60 -8.17 12.04
N MET A 153 7.72 -8.19 12.77
CA MET A 153 7.75 -8.36 14.23
C MET A 153 7.43 -7.10 15.05
N GLY A 154 7.33 -5.94 14.42
CA GLY A 154 7.00 -4.65 15.03
C GLY A 154 8.19 -3.70 15.17
N GLU A 155 7.89 -2.41 15.26
CA GLU A 155 8.89 -1.37 15.50
C GLU A 155 9.63 -1.58 16.82
N GLY A 156 10.96 -1.38 16.83
CA GLY A 156 11.78 -1.47 18.03
C GLY A 156 12.06 -2.91 18.49
N ASN A 157 11.76 -3.91 17.64
CA ASN A 157 12.06 -5.30 17.94
C ASN A 157 13.58 -5.50 18.13
N PRO A 158 14.05 -6.24 19.17
CA PRO A 158 15.47 -6.48 19.41
C PRO A 158 16.22 -7.13 18.24
N ASN A 159 15.53 -7.93 17.42
CA ASN A 159 16.10 -8.56 16.24
C ASN A 159 16.40 -7.57 15.10
N TYR A 160 15.83 -6.37 15.12
CA TYR A 160 16.07 -5.32 14.12
C TYR A 160 17.23 -4.38 14.49
N LYS A 161 18.11 -4.80 15.41
CA LYS A 161 19.27 -4.01 15.80
C LYS A 161 20.14 -3.69 14.58
N GLY A 162 20.42 -2.40 14.37
CA GLY A 162 21.20 -1.90 13.24
C GLY A 162 20.36 -1.49 12.03
N LEU A 163 19.06 -1.78 12.02
CA LEU A 163 18.14 -1.27 10.99
C LEU A 163 17.64 0.11 11.38
N GLU A 164 17.68 1.05 10.43
CA GLU A 164 17.17 2.41 10.61
C GLU A 164 15.69 2.40 11.05
N MET A 165 15.34 3.25 12.04
CA MET A 165 14.01 3.25 12.65
C MET A 165 12.89 3.58 11.68
N TYR A 166 13.15 4.32 10.61
CA TYR A 166 12.11 4.71 9.66
C TYR A 166 11.59 3.52 8.85
N PHE A 167 12.42 2.51 8.54
CA PHE A 167 11.95 1.27 7.91
C PHE A 167 10.99 0.52 8.85
N GLN A 168 11.34 0.48 10.14
CA GLN A 168 10.62 -0.29 11.15
C GLN A 168 9.18 0.18 11.38
N LYS A 169 8.83 1.42 11.00
CA LYS A 169 7.46 1.97 11.11
C LYS A 169 6.41 1.11 10.42
N SER A 170 6.79 0.42 9.34
CA SER A 170 5.91 -0.44 8.54
C SER A 170 6.22 -1.94 8.68
N MET A 171 7.06 -2.32 9.64
CA MET A 171 7.52 -3.71 9.83
C MET A 171 6.67 -4.43 10.87
N ASN A 172 5.35 -4.40 10.70
CA ASN A 172 4.37 -5.00 11.62
C ASN A 172 3.25 -5.75 10.86
N PRO A 173 2.47 -6.63 11.51
CA PRO A 173 1.52 -7.50 10.82
C PRO A 173 0.43 -6.75 10.03
N ASN A 174 0.06 -5.53 10.43
CA ASN A 174 -0.96 -4.74 9.72
C ASN A 174 -0.47 -4.22 8.36
N ASN A 175 0.84 -4.23 8.11
CA ASN A 175 1.44 -3.79 6.86
C ASN A 175 1.67 -4.93 5.84
N ILE A 176 1.42 -6.19 6.20
CA ILE A 176 1.58 -7.33 5.26
C ILE A 176 0.70 -7.11 4.02
N VAL A 177 -0.61 -6.96 4.21
CA VAL A 177 -1.58 -6.83 3.10
C VAL A 177 -1.37 -5.54 2.29
N PRO A 178 -1.16 -4.35 2.89
CA PRO A 178 -0.79 -3.13 2.15
C PRO A 178 0.48 -3.26 1.30
N LYS A 179 1.52 -3.95 1.79
CA LYS A 179 2.74 -4.18 1.02
C LYS A 179 2.54 -5.21 -0.09
N ILE A 180 1.72 -6.25 0.12
CA ILE A 180 1.31 -7.16 -0.98
C ILE A 180 0.54 -6.39 -2.07
N ALA A 181 -0.38 -5.51 -1.67
CA ALA A 181 -1.12 -4.67 -2.61
C ALA A 181 -0.20 -3.74 -3.41
N GLN A 182 0.89 -3.23 -2.79
CA GLN A 182 1.92 -2.46 -3.49
C GLN A 182 2.55 -3.27 -4.64
N ILE A 183 3.03 -4.49 -4.36
CA ILE A 183 3.67 -5.36 -5.36
C ILE A 183 2.77 -5.59 -6.57
N PHE A 184 1.48 -5.88 -6.33
CA PHE A 184 0.53 -6.06 -7.43
C PHE A 184 0.20 -4.75 -8.15
N ALA A 185 0.02 -3.65 -7.42
CA ALA A 185 -0.27 -2.35 -8.00
C ALA A 185 0.87 -1.89 -8.92
N GLU A 186 2.12 -1.99 -8.48
CA GLU A 186 3.31 -1.72 -9.30
C GLU A 186 3.30 -2.54 -10.59
N GLY A 187 2.98 -3.85 -10.51
CA GLY A 187 2.89 -4.72 -11.69
C GLY A 187 1.82 -4.33 -12.72
N PHE A 188 0.82 -3.52 -12.34
CA PHE A 188 -0.21 -3.02 -13.26
C PHE A 188 0.05 -1.61 -13.81
N VAL A 189 0.98 -0.87 -13.22
CA VAL A 189 1.34 0.47 -13.66
C VAL A 189 2.53 0.38 -14.60
N LYS A 190 2.36 0.90 -15.82
CA LYS A 190 3.47 0.98 -16.78
C LYS A 190 4.27 2.25 -16.51
N GLU A 191 5.57 2.09 -16.41
CA GLU A 191 6.51 3.21 -16.47
C GLU A 191 6.45 3.86 -17.85
N SER A 192 6.51 5.20 -17.87
CA SER A 192 6.69 5.95 -19.09
C SER A 192 8.17 5.86 -19.50
N PRO A 193 8.52 5.55 -20.76
CA PRO A 193 9.91 5.56 -21.20
C PRO A 193 10.64 6.89 -20.93
N ASP A 194 9.88 7.98 -20.83
CA ASP A 194 10.37 9.35 -20.70
C ASP A 194 10.23 9.89 -19.26
N HIS A 195 10.52 9.08 -18.22
CA HIS A 195 10.60 9.49 -16.80
C HIS A 195 11.70 10.55 -16.54
N GLN A 196 11.61 11.71 -17.17
CA GLN A 196 12.61 12.76 -17.12
C GLN A 196 12.28 13.82 -16.07
N LYS A 197 11.02 13.92 -15.63
CA LYS A 197 10.57 14.98 -14.71
C LYS A 197 9.93 14.44 -13.45
N PHE A 198 9.97 15.26 -12.40
CA PHE A 198 9.39 14.94 -11.11
C PHE A 198 7.88 14.68 -11.18
N ILE A 199 7.15 15.38 -12.05
CA ILE A 199 5.72 15.13 -12.28
C ILE A 199 5.45 13.67 -12.71
N ASP A 200 6.29 13.12 -13.58
CA ASP A 200 6.12 11.75 -14.06
C ASP A 200 6.28 10.75 -12.92
N MET A 201 7.26 10.99 -12.04
CA MET A 201 7.54 10.15 -10.88
C MET A 201 6.41 10.21 -9.83
N ILE A 202 5.91 11.40 -9.50
CA ILE A 202 4.82 11.51 -8.51
C ILE A 202 3.49 10.99 -9.06
N ILE A 203 3.20 11.15 -10.36
CA ILE A 203 1.97 10.61 -10.95
C ILE A 203 2.06 9.09 -11.11
N LEU A 204 3.23 8.52 -11.44
CA LEU A 204 3.45 7.08 -11.41
C LEU A 204 3.10 6.50 -10.04
N ASN A 205 3.66 7.08 -8.97
CA ASN A 205 3.36 6.70 -7.60
C ASN A 205 1.90 6.96 -7.21
N GLY A 206 1.31 8.06 -7.71
CA GLY A 206 -0.11 8.38 -7.53
C GLY A 206 -1.03 7.32 -8.13
N LYS A 207 -0.71 6.80 -9.33
CA LYS A 207 -1.45 5.68 -9.96
C LYS A 207 -1.36 4.41 -9.12
N ILE A 208 -0.18 4.10 -8.58
CA ILE A 208 0.01 2.96 -7.67
C ILE A 208 -0.87 3.12 -6.42
N MET A 209 -0.92 4.33 -5.84
CA MET A 209 -1.77 4.61 -4.68
C MET A 209 -3.26 4.54 -4.99
N ILE A 210 -3.70 4.98 -6.19
CA ILE A 210 -5.08 4.77 -6.65
C ILE A 210 -5.42 3.29 -6.76
N LEU A 211 -4.51 2.46 -7.27
CA LEU A 211 -4.72 1.01 -7.30
C LEU A 211 -4.88 0.44 -5.90
N LYS A 212 -4.07 0.89 -4.94
CA LYS A 212 -4.20 0.46 -3.53
C LYS A 212 -5.51 0.92 -2.90
N ASP A 213 -6.05 2.08 -3.28
CA ASP A 213 -7.40 2.47 -2.89
C ASP A 213 -8.47 1.52 -3.44
N ALA A 214 -8.35 1.16 -4.72
CA ALA A 214 -9.25 0.23 -5.39
C ALA A 214 -9.15 -1.19 -4.81
N PHE A 215 -7.95 -1.62 -4.44
CA PHE A 215 -7.66 -2.96 -3.94
C PHE A 215 -7.95 -3.14 -2.45
N LEU A 216 -7.84 -2.05 -1.67
CA LEU A 216 -8.01 -2.06 -0.21
C LEU A 216 -8.98 -0.94 0.23
N PRO A 217 -10.25 -0.96 -0.20
CA PRO A 217 -11.19 0.15 0.04
C PRO A 217 -11.60 0.32 1.52
N THR A 218 -11.30 -0.66 2.37
CA THR A 218 -11.59 -0.66 3.81
C THR A 218 -10.34 -0.39 4.66
N TYR A 219 -9.14 -0.40 4.08
CA TYR A 219 -7.91 -0.16 4.82
C TYR A 219 -7.70 1.33 5.06
N PRO A 220 -7.18 1.71 6.25
CA PRO A 220 -6.74 3.07 6.51
C PRO A 220 -5.66 3.54 5.54
N ASP A 221 -5.76 4.81 5.14
CA ASP A 221 -4.86 5.44 4.17
C ASP A 221 -3.39 5.49 4.65
N TYR A 222 -3.16 5.66 5.96
CA TYR A 222 -1.80 5.63 6.52
C TYR A 222 -1.11 4.28 6.34
N LEU A 223 -1.84 3.16 6.44
CA LEU A 223 -1.27 1.83 6.20
C LEU A 223 -0.92 1.62 4.75
N LYS A 224 -1.76 2.13 3.82
CA LYS A 224 -1.44 2.13 2.38
C LYS A 224 -0.13 2.88 2.15
N MET A 225 0.09 4.02 2.79
CA MET A 225 1.33 4.79 2.66
C MET A 225 2.55 4.22 3.43
N ASN A 226 2.42 3.12 4.18
CA ASN A 226 3.44 2.65 5.13
C ASN A 226 3.81 3.69 6.21
N TYR A 227 2.89 4.61 6.49
CA TYR A 227 3.05 5.65 7.51
C TYR A 227 2.57 5.16 8.86
N THR A 228 3.07 5.82 9.90
CA THR A 228 2.34 5.93 11.17
C THR A 228 1.14 6.87 11.01
N GLN A 229 0.12 6.71 11.85
CA GLN A 229 -1.04 7.63 11.86
C GLN A 229 -0.60 9.10 11.96
N LYS A 230 0.40 9.42 12.81
CA LYS A 230 0.92 10.77 13.00
C LYS A 230 1.56 11.35 11.74
N GLN A 231 2.32 10.54 10.99
CA GLN A 231 2.90 10.98 9.71
C GLN A 231 1.79 11.28 8.69
N TYR A 232 0.76 10.46 8.64
CA TYR A 232 -0.37 10.72 7.75
C TYR A 232 -1.10 12.02 8.12
N GLU A 233 -1.42 12.21 9.40
CA GLU A 233 -2.05 13.44 9.91
C GLU A 233 -1.21 14.69 9.63
N TRP A 234 0.11 14.62 9.85
CA TRP A 234 1.01 15.72 9.53
C TRP A 234 0.98 16.04 8.03
N THR A 235 1.01 15.02 7.17
CA THR A 235 1.03 15.20 5.71
C THR A 235 -0.26 15.84 5.22
N VAL A 236 -1.41 15.40 5.73
CA VAL A 236 -2.72 15.99 5.41
C VAL A 236 -2.79 17.44 5.91
N ALA A 237 -2.38 17.70 7.15
CA ALA A 237 -2.39 19.05 7.72
C ALA A 237 -1.47 20.04 6.98
N ASN A 238 -0.42 19.53 6.32
CA ASN A 238 0.55 20.33 5.58
C ASN A 238 0.39 20.23 4.05
N GLU A 239 -0.66 19.60 3.53
CA GLU A 239 -0.85 19.36 2.10
C GLU A 239 -0.72 20.65 1.27
N ALA A 240 -1.37 21.73 1.71
CA ALA A 240 -1.31 23.02 1.04
C ALA A 240 0.09 23.67 1.10
N ASN A 241 0.80 23.51 2.22
CA ASN A 241 2.17 24.04 2.36
C ASN A 241 3.16 23.28 1.48
N ILE A 242 3.05 21.94 1.43
CA ILE A 242 3.87 21.08 0.56
C ILE A 242 3.65 21.48 -0.91
N TRP A 243 2.39 21.63 -1.30
CA TRP A 243 2.04 22.05 -2.65
C TRP A 243 2.59 23.43 -3.00
N ASN A 244 2.43 24.42 -2.12
CA ASN A 244 2.98 25.76 -2.33
C ASN A 244 4.49 25.72 -2.49
N TYR A 245 5.21 24.96 -1.66
CA TYR A 245 6.66 24.80 -1.79
C TYR A 245 7.03 24.21 -3.16
N PHE A 246 6.32 23.17 -3.64
CA PHE A 246 6.60 22.60 -4.97
C PHE A 246 6.35 23.58 -6.11
N VAL A 247 5.31 24.42 -6.01
CA VAL A 247 4.99 25.42 -7.04
C VAL A 247 5.98 26.58 -7.01
N GLU A 248 6.23 27.19 -5.85
CA GLU A 248 7.13 28.34 -5.69
C GLU A 248 8.57 28.04 -6.11
N ASN A 249 9.02 26.80 -5.87
CA ASN A 249 10.36 26.35 -6.24
C ASN A 249 10.42 25.69 -7.63
N ASN A 250 9.34 25.74 -8.42
CA ASN A 250 9.26 25.13 -9.76
C ASN A 250 9.63 23.63 -9.79
N ILE A 251 9.34 22.89 -8.71
CA ILE A 251 9.75 21.49 -8.53
C ILE A 251 8.92 20.55 -9.40
N ILE A 252 7.63 20.80 -9.58
CA ILE A 252 6.70 19.88 -10.27
C ILE A 252 7.23 19.46 -11.65
N PHE A 253 7.70 20.42 -12.45
CA PHE A 253 8.21 20.15 -13.80
C PHE A 253 9.74 20.08 -13.88
N GLY A 254 10.42 20.04 -12.73
CA GLY A 254 11.87 19.94 -12.63
C GLY A 254 12.38 18.55 -12.99
N ASP A 255 13.64 18.49 -13.44
CA ASP A 255 14.39 17.31 -13.86
C ASP A 255 15.60 17.01 -12.94
N ASP A 256 15.66 17.67 -11.77
CA ASP A 256 16.69 17.41 -10.77
C ASP A 256 16.53 16.00 -10.17
N HIS A 257 17.47 15.11 -10.51
CA HIS A 257 17.52 13.73 -10.03
C HIS A 257 17.44 13.59 -8.50
N ARG A 258 17.85 14.62 -7.74
CA ARG A 258 17.79 14.60 -6.27
C ARG A 258 16.36 14.67 -5.74
N LEU A 259 15.38 15.08 -6.55
CA LEU A 259 13.99 15.21 -6.11
C LEU A 259 13.38 13.87 -5.71
N GLU A 260 13.83 12.77 -6.31
CA GLU A 260 13.45 11.41 -5.92
C GLU A 260 13.89 11.12 -4.47
N ASP A 261 15.19 11.29 -4.17
CA ASP A 261 15.77 11.10 -2.83
C ASP A 261 15.23 12.06 -1.76
N ARG A 262 14.64 13.18 -2.19
CA ARG A 262 14.10 14.20 -1.29
C ARG A 262 12.64 13.95 -0.93
N PHE A 263 11.84 13.43 -1.86
CA PHE A 263 10.38 13.44 -1.75
C PHE A 263 9.69 12.11 -2.08
N ILE A 264 10.39 11.11 -2.61
CA ILE A 264 9.81 9.83 -3.05
C ILE A 264 10.48 8.63 -2.39
N ALA A 265 11.82 8.60 -2.37
CA ALA A 265 12.56 7.49 -1.81
C ALA A 265 12.28 7.32 -0.30
N PRO A 266 12.35 6.09 0.24
CA PRO A 266 12.23 5.86 1.68
C PRO A 266 13.25 6.68 2.47
N GLY A 267 12.81 7.23 3.60
CA GLY A 267 13.66 7.99 4.49
C GLY A 267 12.95 8.31 5.80
N PRO A 268 13.64 8.93 6.77
CA PRO A 268 13.03 9.35 8.03
C PRO A 268 12.04 10.51 7.83
N PHE A 269 12.27 11.36 6.82
CA PHE A 269 11.50 12.55 6.52
C PHE A 269 11.76 13.03 5.08
N SER A 270 10.98 14.01 4.61
CA SER A 270 11.16 14.65 3.31
C SER A 270 12.07 15.89 3.41
N LYS A 271 12.91 16.14 2.41
CA LYS A 271 13.95 17.18 2.47
C LYS A 271 13.52 18.45 1.75
N PHE A 272 12.96 19.41 2.46
CA PHE A 272 12.65 20.76 1.96
C PHE A 272 13.85 21.71 2.05
N TYR A 273 14.93 21.30 2.72
CA TYR A 273 16.08 22.14 3.06
C TYR A 273 15.68 23.35 3.91
N THR A 274 14.75 23.14 4.83
CA THR A 274 14.34 24.11 5.84
C THR A 274 14.31 23.44 7.21
N GLU A 275 13.98 24.20 8.26
CA GLU A 275 13.91 23.69 9.63
C GLU A 275 12.83 22.61 9.81
N ILE A 276 11.83 22.55 8.92
CA ILE A 276 10.72 21.59 8.98
C ILE A 276 11.12 20.16 8.61
N ASP A 277 12.30 19.97 7.99
CA ASP A 277 12.71 18.68 7.42
C ASP A 277 12.53 17.55 8.43
N ASN A 278 13.08 17.67 9.64
CA ASN A 278 13.01 16.63 10.67
C ASN A 278 11.60 16.36 11.24
N GLU A 279 10.67 17.30 11.05
CA GLU A 279 9.27 17.16 11.47
C GLU A 279 8.38 16.65 10.34
N SER A 280 8.87 16.74 9.10
CA SER A 280 8.11 16.36 7.93
C SER A 280 7.93 14.86 7.84
N SER A 281 6.80 14.45 7.30
CA SER A 281 6.61 13.05 6.94
C SER A 281 7.53 12.67 5.76
N PRO A 282 7.95 11.40 5.66
CA PRO A 282 8.71 10.95 4.51
C PRO A 282 7.82 10.96 3.25
N GLN A 283 8.40 10.74 2.08
CA GLN A 283 7.68 10.41 0.83
C GLN A 283 6.49 11.33 0.45
N VAL A 284 6.52 12.61 0.81
CA VAL A 284 5.41 13.56 0.56
C VAL A 284 5.10 13.73 -0.93
N GLY A 285 6.05 13.49 -1.82
CA GLY A 285 5.84 13.47 -3.28
C GLY A 285 4.85 12.38 -3.70
N ILE A 286 4.90 11.19 -3.08
CA ILE A 286 3.93 10.11 -3.31
C ILE A 286 2.53 10.56 -2.87
N PHE A 287 2.42 11.18 -1.69
CA PHE A 287 1.16 11.72 -1.21
C PHE A 287 0.60 12.78 -2.16
N THR A 288 1.41 13.76 -2.59
CA THR A 288 0.98 14.79 -3.55
C THR A 288 0.51 14.17 -4.87
N GLY A 289 1.27 13.23 -5.43
CA GLY A 289 0.88 12.51 -6.64
C GLY A 289 -0.45 11.76 -6.50
N TRP A 290 -0.67 11.14 -5.35
CA TRP A 290 -1.93 10.47 -5.02
C TRP A 290 -3.11 11.44 -4.97
N GLN A 291 -2.95 12.61 -4.33
CA GLN A 291 -4.01 13.62 -4.28
C GLN A 291 -4.32 14.23 -5.64
N ILE A 292 -3.30 14.46 -6.49
CA ILE A 292 -3.51 14.91 -7.88
C ILE A 292 -4.33 13.86 -8.66
N CYS A 293 -4.00 12.58 -8.51
CA CYS A 293 -4.74 11.50 -9.17
C CYS A 293 -6.19 11.39 -8.66
N LYS A 294 -6.41 11.52 -7.35
CA LYS A 294 -7.75 11.60 -6.75
C LYS A 294 -8.55 12.77 -7.35
N ALA A 295 -7.94 13.96 -7.44
CA ALA A 295 -8.57 15.14 -8.03
C ALA A 295 -8.92 14.92 -9.52
N TYR A 296 -8.02 14.35 -10.32
CA TYR A 296 -8.28 14.00 -11.72
C TYR A 296 -9.47 13.06 -11.86
N LEU A 297 -9.53 12.00 -11.07
CA LEU A 297 -10.63 11.04 -11.13
C LEU A 297 -11.96 11.63 -10.68
N ASN A 298 -11.96 12.65 -9.81
CA ASN A 298 -13.17 13.39 -9.44
C ASN A 298 -13.68 14.26 -10.61
N GLN A 299 -12.79 14.78 -11.46
CA GLN A 299 -13.16 15.49 -12.69
C GLN A 299 -13.62 14.55 -13.81
N LYS A 300 -13.28 13.26 -13.72
CA LYS A 300 -13.54 12.23 -14.72
C LYS A 300 -14.24 11.02 -14.09
N PRO A 301 -15.46 11.17 -13.52
CA PRO A 301 -16.11 10.09 -12.77
C PRO A 301 -16.37 8.83 -13.60
N ASP A 302 -16.53 8.96 -14.92
CA ASP A 302 -16.85 7.86 -15.83
C ASP A 302 -15.60 7.19 -16.45
N ILE A 303 -14.38 7.67 -16.16
CA ILE A 303 -13.17 7.05 -16.72
C ILE A 303 -12.97 5.66 -16.10
N LYS A 304 -12.69 4.67 -16.95
CA LYS A 304 -12.32 3.34 -16.47
C LYS A 304 -10.94 3.39 -15.81
N LEU A 305 -10.75 2.57 -14.79
CA LEU A 305 -9.49 2.52 -14.06
C LEU A 305 -8.30 2.24 -14.98
N GLN A 306 -8.44 1.31 -15.93
CA GLN A 306 -7.38 0.94 -16.86
C GLN A 306 -7.06 2.08 -17.84
N ASP A 307 -8.07 2.84 -18.27
CA ASP A 307 -7.87 4.02 -19.12
C ASP A 307 -7.11 5.10 -18.36
N PHE A 308 -7.48 5.35 -17.09
CA PHE A 308 -6.74 6.25 -16.19
C PHE A 308 -5.26 5.87 -16.03
N LEU A 309 -4.97 4.57 -15.85
CA LEU A 309 -3.59 4.10 -15.70
C LEU A 309 -2.73 4.38 -16.94
N ASN A 310 -3.34 4.36 -18.13
CA ASN A 310 -2.66 4.64 -19.39
C ASN A 310 -2.62 6.15 -19.75
N THR A 311 -3.31 7.00 -19.00
CA THR A 311 -3.28 8.46 -19.22
C THR A 311 -1.91 9.03 -18.87
N ASP A 312 -1.40 9.91 -19.73
CA ASP A 312 -0.15 10.64 -19.52
C ASP A 312 -0.15 11.47 -18.22
N ALA A 313 1.03 11.60 -17.59
CA ALA A 313 1.18 12.30 -16.32
C ALA A 313 0.86 13.79 -16.40
N THR A 314 1.30 14.46 -17.47
CA THR A 314 1.02 15.88 -17.71
C THR A 314 -0.47 16.10 -17.98
N VAL A 315 -1.13 15.17 -18.70
CA VAL A 315 -2.58 15.21 -18.90
C VAL A 315 -3.34 15.07 -17.57
N ILE A 316 -2.97 14.10 -16.73
CA ILE A 316 -3.57 13.92 -15.40
C ILE A 316 -3.41 15.20 -14.58
N PHE A 317 -2.18 15.73 -14.52
CA PHE A 317 -1.87 16.95 -13.78
C PHE A 317 -2.73 18.15 -14.23
N ASN A 318 -2.68 18.48 -15.52
CA ASN A 318 -3.35 19.65 -16.08
C ASN A 318 -4.88 19.59 -15.93
N GLN A 319 -5.46 18.39 -16.06
CA GLN A 319 -6.91 18.21 -15.98
C GLN A 319 -7.41 17.93 -14.56
N SER A 320 -6.52 17.70 -13.59
CA SER A 320 -6.92 17.46 -12.19
C SER A 320 -7.59 18.68 -11.55
N GLY A 321 -7.16 19.88 -11.95
CA GLY A 321 -7.49 21.12 -11.23
C GLY A 321 -7.00 21.10 -9.78
N TYR A 322 -6.00 20.28 -9.46
CA TYR A 322 -5.48 20.11 -8.10
C TYR A 322 -4.93 21.43 -7.57
N LYS A 323 -5.57 21.92 -6.50
CA LYS A 323 -5.18 23.11 -5.76
C LYS A 323 -5.67 22.94 -4.32
N PRO A 324 -4.87 22.33 -3.43
CA PRO A 324 -5.25 22.15 -2.04
C PRO A 324 -5.54 23.51 -1.41
N LYS A 325 -6.57 23.55 -0.57
CA LYS A 325 -6.96 24.78 0.13
C LYS A 325 -6.24 24.82 1.47
N LEU A 326 -5.72 26.00 1.81
CA LEU A 326 -5.23 26.31 3.16
C LEU A 326 -6.38 26.29 4.17
#